data_AF-A0A1R3KZ58-F1
#
_entry.id   AF-A0A1R3KZ58-F1
#
_cell.length_a   1.000
_cell.length_b   1.000
_cell.length_c   1.000
_cell.angle_alpha   90.00
_cell.angle_beta   90.00
_cell.angle_gamma   90.00
#
_symmetry.space_group_name_H-M   'P 1'
#
loop_
_entity.id
_entity.type
_entity.pdbx_description
1 polymer ?
#
loop_
_entity_poly.entity_id
_entity_poly.type
_entity_poly.pdbx_seq_one_letter_code
_entity_poly.pdbx_strand_id
1 'polypeptide(L)'
;IAHQPSIYVLDTPGVLVPSIPNIETGLKLALAGSVKDSVVGEDRIVQYLLAVLNTRGTPLHWKHVTNQMEEIAQISEEKPDYNLKDLRPKRKKPPNASDLLYVKDLVTEVQHALYVTRSEFSGNIEDENDLECLIEHQFEMLQKALKIPHKPSEARLMVAKKFLTLFRT
;
A
#
# COMPACT_ATOMS: atom_id res chain seq x y z
N ILE A 1 -30.73 -2.40 32.43
CA ILE A 1 -29.52 -1.85 33.11
C ILE A 1 -29.41 -2.57 34.45
N ALA A 2 -28.27 -3.19 34.77
CA ALA A 2 -28.07 -3.88 36.04
C ALA A 2 -27.70 -2.85 37.13
N HIS A 3 -28.36 -2.90 38.29
CA HIS A 3 -28.17 -1.93 39.37
C HIS A 3 -26.93 -2.18 40.24
N GLN A 4 -26.36 -3.40 40.19
CA GLN A 4 -25.13 -3.80 40.88
C GLN A 4 -24.32 -4.73 39.96
N PRO A 5 -23.53 -4.19 39.02
CA PRO A 5 -22.66 -5.00 38.20
C PRO A 5 -21.52 -5.60 39.04
N SER A 6 -21.13 -6.83 38.75
CA SER A 6 -20.02 -7.50 39.46
C SER A 6 -18.63 -6.94 39.11
N ILE A 7 -18.53 -6.09 38.09
CA ILE A 7 -17.29 -5.49 37.59
C ILE A 7 -17.56 -4.03 37.23
N TYR A 8 -16.64 -3.16 37.62
CA TYR A 8 -16.59 -1.76 37.23
C TYR A 8 -15.33 -1.55 36.38
N VAL A 9 -15.43 -0.77 35.30
CA VAL A 9 -14.31 -0.43 34.42
C VAL A 9 -14.10 1.07 34.50
N LEU A 10 -12.84 1.47 34.70
CA LEU A 10 -12.43 2.86 34.53
C LEU A 10 -12.24 3.10 33.03
N ASP A 11 -12.90 4.13 32.52
CA ASP A 11 -12.92 4.49 31.09
C ASP A 11 -11.63 5.19 30.63
N THR A 12 -10.83 5.68 31.57
CA THR A 12 -9.56 6.35 31.32
C THR A 12 -8.41 5.33 31.44
N PRO A 13 -7.84 4.84 30.31
CA PRO A 13 -6.74 3.90 30.37
C PRO A 13 -5.47 4.58 30.88
N GLY A 14 -4.61 3.83 31.57
CA GLY A 14 -3.26 4.28 31.90
C GLY A 14 -2.37 4.35 30.65
N VAL A 15 -1.62 5.43 30.48
CA VAL A 15 -0.66 5.61 29.38
C VAL A 15 0.75 5.29 29.87
N LEU A 16 1.44 4.36 29.21
CA LEU A 16 2.82 3.97 29.51
C LEU A 16 3.74 4.33 28.34
N VAL A 17 5.00 4.68 28.65
CA VAL A 17 6.03 4.88 27.63
C VAL A 17 6.61 3.52 27.26
N PRO A 18 6.61 3.12 25.97
CA PRO A 18 7.16 1.83 25.55
C PRO A 18 8.70 1.86 25.57
N SER A 19 9.32 0.73 25.91
CA SER A 19 10.75 0.52 25.69
C SER A 19 10.98 0.00 24.27
N ILE A 20 11.87 0.65 23.51
CA ILE A 20 12.22 0.26 22.13
C ILE A 20 13.67 -0.23 22.14
N PRO A 21 13.92 -1.54 22.28
CA PRO A 21 15.27 -2.08 22.50
C PRO A 21 16.13 -2.12 21.24
N ASN A 22 15.53 -2.12 20.05
CA ASN A 22 16.24 -2.22 18.78
C ASN A 22 15.48 -1.53 17.63
N ILE A 23 16.20 -1.32 16.52
CA ILE A 23 15.69 -0.61 15.34
C ILE A 23 14.48 -1.31 14.70
N GLU A 24 14.49 -2.65 14.65
CA GLU A 24 13.40 -3.42 14.04
C GLU A 24 12.08 -3.24 14.82
N THR A 25 12.15 -3.19 16.15
CA THR A 25 10.98 -2.89 16.99
C THR A 25 10.44 -1.49 16.69
N GLY A 26 11.32 -0.50 16.53
CA GLY A 26 10.94 0.85 16.13
C GLY A 26 10.25 0.90 14.77
N LEU A 27 10.79 0.20 13.77
CA LEU A 27 10.20 0.11 12.43
C LEU A 27 8.84 -0.59 12.43
N LYS A 28 8.69 -1.69 13.18
CA LYS A 28 7.40 -2.38 13.36
C LYS A 28 6.34 -1.47 14.01
N LEU A 29 6.71 -0.77 15.08
CA LEU A 29 5.80 0.17 15.76
C LEU A 29 5.39 1.34 14.86
N ALA A 30 6.34 1.89 14.10
CA ALA A 30 6.05 2.93 13.13
C ALA A 30 5.15 2.41 12.02
N LEU A 31 5.44 1.27 11.40
CA LEU A 31 4.62 0.65 10.37
C LEU A 31 3.17 0.43 10.84
N ALA A 32 2.98 -0.03 12.08
CA ALA A 32 1.67 -0.20 12.72
C ALA A 32 0.96 1.11 13.09
N GLY A 33 1.57 2.27 12.87
CA GLY A 33 1.01 3.59 13.21
C GLY A 33 1.06 3.93 14.70
N SER A 34 1.82 3.16 15.50
CA SER A 34 1.96 3.38 16.95
C SER A 34 2.97 4.48 17.30
N VAL A 35 3.84 4.84 16.35
CA VAL A 35 4.81 5.95 16.46
C VAL A 35 4.63 6.84 15.24
N LYS A 36 4.79 8.16 15.41
CA LYS A 36 4.69 9.13 14.32
C LYS A 36 5.74 8.84 13.25
N ASP A 37 5.31 8.70 11.99
CA ASP A 37 6.20 8.31 10.89
C ASP A 37 7.44 9.20 10.74
N SER A 38 7.28 10.52 10.90
CA SER A 38 8.37 11.49 10.78
C SER A 38 9.48 11.33 11.84
N VAL A 39 9.24 10.56 12.91
CA VAL A 39 10.26 10.26 13.93
C VAL A 39 11.21 9.18 13.42
N VAL A 40 10.72 8.23 12.63
CA VAL A 40 11.50 7.11 12.09
C VAL A 40 12.00 7.41 10.68
N GLY A 41 11.21 8.14 9.89
CA GLY A 41 11.41 8.42 8.47
C GLY A 41 10.50 7.55 7.61
N GLU A 42 9.58 8.18 6.87
CA GLU A 42 8.63 7.48 6.00
C GLU A 42 9.34 6.56 4.99
N ASP A 43 10.45 7.03 4.43
CA ASP A 43 11.28 6.28 3.48
C ASP A 43 11.84 5.00 4.11
N ARG A 44 12.35 5.07 5.35
CA ARG A 44 12.91 3.91 6.08
C ARG A 44 11.82 2.91 6.45
N ILE A 45 10.63 3.39 6.84
CA ILE A 45 9.48 2.52 7.12
C ILE A 45 9.08 1.76 5.84
N VAL A 46 9.10 2.43 4.69
CA VAL A 46 8.71 1.82 3.40
C VAL A 46 9.77 0.86 2.89
N GLN A 47 11.06 1.18 3.01
CA GLN A 47 12.14 0.22 2.74
C GLN A 47 11.97 -1.05 3.58
N TYR A 48 11.68 -0.90 4.87
CA TYR A 48 11.42 -2.03 5.76
C TYR A 48 10.18 -2.84 5.31
N LEU A 49 9.08 -2.17 4.97
CA LEU A 49 7.87 -2.84 4.47
C LEU A 49 8.15 -3.61 3.17
N LEU A 50 8.85 -3.01 2.21
CA LEU A 50 9.20 -3.66 0.95
C LEU A 50 10.12 -4.86 1.18
N ALA A 51 11.14 -4.74 2.04
CA ALA A 51 11.98 -5.86 2.45
C ALA A 51 11.14 -7.02 3.00
N VAL A 52 10.24 -6.74 3.96
CA VAL A 52 9.35 -7.76 4.56
C VAL A 52 8.43 -8.40 3.51
N LEU A 53 7.87 -7.63 2.58
CA LEU A 53 7.03 -8.15 1.51
C LEU A 53 7.82 -9.07 0.56
N ASN A 54 9.02 -8.66 0.17
CA ASN A 54 9.89 -9.40 -0.75
C ASN A 54 10.38 -10.71 -0.12
N THR A 55 10.85 -10.70 1.13
CA THR A 55 11.29 -11.89 1.86
C THR A 55 10.16 -12.90 2.07
N ARG A 56 8.92 -12.43 2.23
CA ARG A 56 7.74 -13.31 2.37
C ARG A 56 7.18 -13.81 1.04
N GLY A 57 7.69 -13.31 -0.09
CA GLY A 57 7.15 -13.63 -1.41
C GLY A 57 5.76 -13.05 -1.68
N THR A 58 5.29 -12.07 -0.89
CA THR A 58 3.94 -11.51 -1.01
C THR A 58 3.63 -11.00 -2.42
N PRO A 59 4.54 -10.26 -3.10
CA PRO A 59 4.24 -9.77 -4.45
C PRO A 59 3.95 -10.88 -5.47
N LEU A 60 4.55 -12.06 -5.32
CA LEU A 60 4.38 -13.19 -6.24
C LEU A 60 2.95 -13.78 -6.19
N HIS A 61 2.23 -13.55 -5.08
CA HIS A 61 0.85 -13.99 -4.94
C HIS A 61 -0.15 -13.11 -5.71
N TRP A 62 0.27 -11.93 -6.20
CA TRP A 62 -0.60 -11.00 -6.92
C TRP A 62 -0.73 -11.28 -8.43
N LYS A 63 -0.16 -12.38 -8.93
CA LYS A 63 -0.22 -12.80 -10.35
C LYS A 63 -1.62 -12.79 -10.99
N HIS A 64 -2.67 -13.07 -10.22
CA HIS A 64 -4.04 -13.11 -10.75
C HIS A 64 -4.70 -11.74 -10.83
N VAL A 65 -4.18 -10.77 -10.07
CA VAL A 65 -4.61 -9.37 -10.13
C VAL A 65 -4.01 -8.72 -11.38
N THR A 66 -2.79 -9.09 -11.76
CA THR A 66 -2.11 -8.59 -12.96
C THR A 66 -2.70 -9.13 -14.25
N ASN A 67 -3.04 -10.42 -14.33
CA ASN A 67 -3.61 -11.02 -15.54
C ASN A 67 -4.96 -10.38 -15.95
N GLN A 68 -5.78 -9.94 -14.98
CA GLN A 68 -7.02 -9.22 -15.26
C GLN A 68 -6.77 -7.81 -15.83
N MET A 69 -5.66 -7.16 -15.43
CA MET A 69 -5.27 -5.84 -15.94
C MET A 69 -4.77 -5.92 -17.38
N GLU A 70 -3.99 -6.96 -17.70
CA GLU A 70 -3.54 -7.25 -19.07
C GLU A 70 -4.72 -7.52 -20.02
N GLU A 71 -5.72 -8.28 -19.57
CA GLU A 71 -6.97 -8.51 -20.33
C GLU A 71 -7.77 -7.20 -20.54
N ILE A 72 -7.87 -6.33 -19.53
CA ILE A 72 -8.59 -5.04 -19.64
C ILE A 72 -7.84 -4.05 -20.54
N ALA A 73 -6.50 -4.04 -20.51
CA ALA A 73 -5.68 -3.22 -21.39
C ALA A 73 -5.85 -3.64 -22.87
N GLN A 74 -5.97 -4.95 -23.14
CA GLN A 74 -6.25 -5.48 -24.48
C GLN A 74 -7.67 -5.13 -24.96
N ILE A 75 -8.67 -5.08 -24.08
CA ILE A 75 -10.04 -4.69 -24.43
C ILE A 75 -10.16 -3.18 -24.72
N SER A 76 -9.35 -2.33 -24.09
CA SER A 76 -9.43 -0.87 -24.29
C SER A 76 -8.86 -0.36 -25.62
N GLU A 77 -8.12 -1.19 -26.37
CA GLU A 77 -7.68 -0.85 -27.73
C GLU A 77 -8.79 -1.05 -28.79
N GLU A 78 -9.86 -1.78 -28.47
CA GLU A 78 -11.05 -1.90 -29.33
C GLU A 78 -12.18 -1.02 -28.80
N LYS A 79 -12.31 0.20 -29.32
CA LYS A 79 -13.50 1.06 -29.11
C LYS A 79 -14.78 0.30 -29.50
N PRO A 80 -15.72 0.01 -28.58
CA PRO A 80 -17.05 -0.39 -28.98
C PRO A 80 -17.95 0.84 -28.98
N ASP A 81 -18.54 1.10 -30.14
CA ASP A 81 -19.53 2.15 -30.38
C ASP A 81 -20.87 1.69 -29.78
N TYR A 82 -21.31 2.27 -28.66
CA TYR A 82 -22.68 2.05 -28.19
C TYR A 82 -23.39 3.31 -27.72
N ASN A 83 -24.63 3.42 -28.21
CA ASN A 83 -25.54 4.55 -28.14
C ASN A 83 -26.17 4.72 -26.75
N LEU A 84 -26.15 5.95 -26.26
CA LEU A 84 -26.72 6.40 -24.99
C LEU A 84 -28.25 6.63 -25.12
N LYS A 85 -29.04 5.57 -25.18
CA LYS A 85 -30.48 5.64 -24.91
C LYS A 85 -30.93 4.38 -24.19
N ASP A 86 -30.88 4.43 -22.86
CA ASP A 86 -31.97 3.98 -21.98
C ASP A 86 -31.61 4.27 -20.52
N LEU A 87 -32.11 5.40 -20.04
CA LEU A 87 -32.06 5.79 -18.64
C LEU A 87 -33.30 5.26 -17.91
N ARG A 88 -33.13 4.76 -16.67
CA ARG A 88 -33.80 5.20 -15.40
C ARG A 88 -34.04 4.03 -14.39
N PRO A 89 -34.37 4.29 -13.10
CA PRO A 89 -33.58 5.03 -12.11
C PRO A 89 -33.58 4.43 -10.66
N LYS A 90 -32.58 4.85 -9.86
CA LYS A 90 -32.53 4.97 -8.37
C LYS A 90 -32.72 3.74 -7.47
N ARG A 91 -31.67 3.45 -6.66
CA ARG A 91 -31.79 3.28 -5.20
C ARG A 91 -30.45 3.48 -4.46
N LYS A 92 -30.50 4.37 -3.45
CA LYS A 92 -29.55 4.69 -2.36
C LYS A 92 -28.08 4.97 -2.73
N LYS A 93 -27.60 6.19 -2.45
CA LYS A 93 -26.19 6.59 -2.57
C LYS A 93 -25.32 5.73 -1.63
N PRO A 94 -24.43 4.88 -2.15
CA PRO A 94 -23.31 4.32 -1.38
C PRO A 94 -22.27 5.44 -1.16
N PRO A 95 -21.23 5.22 -0.34
CA PRO A 95 -20.04 6.06 -0.37
C PRO A 95 -19.56 6.24 -1.81
N ASN A 96 -19.00 7.42 -2.10
CA ASN A 96 -18.71 7.93 -3.44
C ASN A 96 -18.04 6.85 -4.33
N ALA A 97 -18.81 6.25 -5.25
CA ALA A 97 -18.39 5.07 -6.00
C ALA A 97 -17.16 5.32 -6.89
N SER A 98 -16.94 6.58 -7.30
CA SER A 98 -15.75 7.03 -8.01
C SER A 98 -14.47 6.86 -7.20
N ASP A 99 -14.53 7.11 -5.90
CA ASP A 99 -13.34 7.16 -5.04
C ASP A 99 -12.90 5.72 -4.71
N LEU A 100 -13.87 4.81 -4.54
CA LEU A 100 -13.61 3.38 -4.41
C LEU A 100 -13.03 2.76 -5.69
N LEU A 101 -13.50 3.18 -6.87
CA LEU A 101 -12.95 2.74 -8.16
C LEU A 101 -11.52 3.26 -8.36
N TYR A 102 -11.26 4.53 -8.01
CA TYR A 102 -9.94 5.14 -8.12
C TYR A 102 -8.91 4.51 -7.16
N VAL A 103 -9.29 4.25 -5.90
CA VAL A 103 -8.40 3.58 -4.94
C VAL A 103 -8.16 2.13 -5.36
N LYS A 104 -9.17 1.43 -5.86
CA LYS A 104 -9.01 0.06 -6.38
C LYS A 104 -8.02 0.01 -7.54
N ASP A 105 -8.11 0.96 -8.47
CA ASP A 105 -7.17 1.12 -9.59
C ASP A 105 -5.73 1.37 -9.10
N LEU A 106 -5.55 2.22 -8.08
CA LEU A 106 -4.23 2.49 -7.50
C LEU A 106 -3.62 1.26 -6.82
N VAL A 107 -4.42 0.50 -6.07
CA VAL A 107 -3.97 -0.73 -5.40
C VAL A 107 -3.53 -1.76 -6.43
N THR A 108 -4.28 -1.94 -7.51
CA THR A 108 -3.93 -2.89 -8.57
C THR A 108 -2.65 -2.48 -9.29
N GLU A 109 -2.46 -1.20 -9.58
CA GLU A 109 -1.22 -0.66 -10.18
C GLU A 109 0.00 -0.87 -9.28
N VAL A 110 -0.13 -0.61 -7.98
CA VAL A 110 0.95 -0.84 -7.00
C VAL A 110 1.27 -2.32 -6.89
N GLN A 111 0.26 -3.19 -6.80
CA GLN A 111 0.45 -4.63 -6.75
C GLN A 111 1.12 -5.16 -8.03
N HIS A 112 0.70 -4.66 -9.19
CA HIS A 112 1.29 -4.99 -10.48
C HIS A 112 2.77 -4.57 -10.54
N ALA A 113 3.09 -3.32 -10.18
CA ALA A 113 4.47 -2.83 -10.15
C ALA A 113 5.37 -3.68 -9.25
N LEU A 114 4.90 -4.05 -8.06
CA LEU A 114 5.65 -4.91 -7.13
C LEU A 114 5.77 -6.35 -7.62
N TYR A 115 4.73 -6.89 -8.28
CA TYR A 115 4.79 -8.22 -8.89
C TYR A 115 5.82 -8.28 -10.02
N VAL A 116 5.75 -7.35 -10.99
CA VAL A 116 6.64 -7.30 -12.14
C VAL A 116 8.09 -7.19 -11.69
N THR A 117 8.40 -6.18 -10.86
CA THR A 117 9.76 -5.99 -10.32
C THR A 117 10.27 -7.22 -9.57
N ARG A 118 9.40 -7.86 -8.76
CA ARG A 118 9.80 -9.07 -8.03
C ARG A 118 9.97 -10.29 -8.93
N SER A 119 9.17 -10.43 -9.99
CA SER A 119 9.21 -11.55 -10.93
C SER A 119 10.41 -11.47 -11.89
N GLU A 120 10.80 -10.27 -12.28
CA GLU A 120 11.95 -10.02 -13.17
C GLU A 120 13.29 -10.06 -12.41
N PHE A 121 13.25 -9.92 -11.08
CA PHE A 121 14.45 -9.92 -10.25
C PHE A 121 15.11 -11.30 -10.15
N SER A 122 16.35 -11.38 -10.62
CA SER A 122 17.17 -12.60 -10.60
C SER A 122 18.17 -12.70 -9.44
N GLY A 123 18.24 -11.69 -8.55
CA GLY A 123 19.17 -11.66 -7.43
C GLY A 123 18.70 -12.45 -6.20
N ASN A 124 19.57 -12.52 -5.18
CA ASN A 124 19.28 -13.21 -3.93
C ASN A 124 18.64 -12.26 -2.89
N ILE A 125 17.46 -12.61 -2.36
CA ILE A 125 16.80 -11.80 -1.33
C ILE A 125 17.53 -11.84 0.03
N GLU A 126 18.31 -12.90 0.28
CA GLU A 126 19.07 -13.03 1.53
C GLU A 126 20.34 -12.17 1.53
N ASP A 127 20.81 -11.72 0.36
CA ASP A 127 21.91 -10.77 0.26
C ASP A 127 21.40 -9.33 0.40
N GLU A 128 22.00 -8.58 1.32
CA GLU A 128 21.54 -7.22 1.65
C GLU A 128 21.69 -6.25 0.46
N ASN A 129 22.73 -6.39 -0.37
CA ASN A 129 22.99 -5.48 -1.49
C ASN A 129 22.01 -5.75 -2.63
N ASP A 130 21.78 -7.03 -2.94
CA ASP A 130 20.78 -7.47 -3.93
C ASP A 130 19.38 -6.98 -3.53
N LEU A 131 19.01 -7.12 -2.24
CA LEU A 131 17.74 -6.65 -1.73
C LEU A 131 17.61 -5.11 -1.78
N GLU A 132 18.67 -4.38 -1.43
CA GLU A 132 18.71 -2.92 -1.54
C GLU A 132 18.49 -2.47 -2.98
N CYS A 133 19.18 -3.10 -3.95
CA CYS A 133 19.01 -2.83 -5.38
C CYS A 133 17.58 -3.07 -5.86
N LEU A 134 16.96 -4.18 -5.43
CA LEU A 134 15.55 -4.47 -5.72
C LEU A 134 14.61 -3.40 -5.14
N ILE A 135 14.84 -2.97 -3.91
CA ILE A 135 14.01 -1.96 -3.24
C ILE A 135 14.13 -0.61 -3.95
N GLU A 136 15.34 -0.20 -4.36
CA GLU A 136 15.53 1.03 -5.14
C GLU A 136 14.76 0.98 -6.47
N HIS A 137 14.85 -0.13 -7.19
CA HIS A 137 14.08 -0.31 -8.41
C HIS A 137 12.56 -0.30 -8.15
N GLN A 138 12.10 -0.90 -7.05
CA GLN A 138 10.69 -0.85 -6.64
C GLN A 138 10.24 0.58 -6.34
N PHE A 139 11.07 1.44 -5.74
CA PHE A 139 10.73 2.85 -5.52
C PHE A 139 10.48 3.60 -6.83
N GLU A 140 11.29 3.37 -7.86
CA GLU A 140 11.11 3.97 -9.19
C GLU A 140 9.79 3.53 -9.83
N MET A 141 9.46 2.24 -9.73
CA MET A 141 8.23 1.68 -10.29
C MET A 141 7.00 2.14 -9.51
N LEU A 142 7.10 2.25 -8.18
CA LEU A 142 6.05 2.82 -7.34
C LEU A 142 5.81 4.30 -7.64
N GLN A 143 6.84 5.08 -7.98
CA GLN A 143 6.67 6.47 -8.39
C GLN A 143 5.76 6.59 -9.61
N LYS A 144 5.93 5.70 -10.60
CA LYS A 144 5.09 5.62 -11.80
C LYS A 144 3.67 5.17 -11.44
N ALA A 145 3.52 4.07 -10.69
CA ALA A 145 2.22 3.53 -10.28
C ALA A 145 1.40 4.54 -9.45
N LEU A 146 2.05 5.29 -8.56
CA LEU A 146 1.42 6.29 -7.70
C LEU A 146 1.19 7.65 -8.38
N LYS A 147 1.53 7.76 -9.67
CA LYS A 147 1.37 8.96 -10.51
C LYS A 147 2.02 10.19 -9.85
N ILE A 148 3.24 10.04 -9.31
CA ILE A 148 3.97 11.11 -8.62
C ILE A 148 4.87 11.86 -9.61
N PRO A 149 4.78 13.20 -9.68
CA PRO A 149 5.59 13.99 -10.61
C PRO A 149 7.09 13.86 -10.34
N HIS A 150 7.89 13.93 -11.40
CA HIS A 150 9.34 13.71 -11.40
C HIS A 150 10.12 14.89 -10.82
N LYS A 151 9.87 15.25 -9.55
CA LYS A 151 10.70 16.19 -8.79
C LYS A 151 11.71 15.39 -7.94
N PRO A 152 13.01 15.42 -8.27
CA PRO A 152 13.99 14.51 -7.68
C PRO A 152 14.16 14.67 -6.16
N SER A 153 13.99 15.89 -5.64
CA SER A 153 14.20 16.18 -4.20
C SER A 153 13.12 15.61 -3.27
N GLU A 154 11.88 15.41 -3.76
CA GLU A 154 10.73 15.08 -2.91
C GLU A 154 9.98 13.82 -3.34
N ALA A 155 10.26 13.30 -4.55
CA ALA A 155 9.54 12.17 -5.12
C ALA A 155 9.55 10.93 -4.21
N ARG A 156 10.71 10.56 -3.65
CA ARG A 156 10.85 9.39 -2.77
C ARG A 156 10.00 9.52 -1.50
N LEU A 157 9.99 10.69 -0.88
CA LEU A 157 9.17 10.95 0.32
C LEU A 157 7.68 10.92 -0.01
N MET A 158 7.28 11.45 -1.17
CA MET A 158 5.88 11.40 -1.64
C MET A 158 5.44 9.96 -1.93
N VAL A 159 6.31 9.15 -2.55
CA VAL A 159 6.08 7.71 -2.78
C VAL A 159 5.85 7.04 -1.43
N ALA A 160 6.76 7.28 -0.48
CA ALA A 160 6.69 6.64 0.82
C ALA A 160 5.39 6.98 1.57
N LYS A 161 5.00 8.27 1.62
CA LYS A 161 3.75 8.71 2.25
C LYS A 161 2.51 8.11 1.61
N LYS A 162 2.42 8.12 0.28
CA LYS A 162 1.27 7.55 -0.43
C LYS A 162 1.21 6.03 -0.24
N PHE A 163 2.35 5.35 -0.31
CA PHE A 163 2.44 3.91 -0.12
C PHE A 163 2.02 3.49 1.30
N LEU A 164 2.53 4.17 2.33
CA LEU A 164 2.10 3.92 3.72
C LEU A 164 0.61 4.17 3.92
N THR A 165 0.07 5.23 3.32
CA THR A 165 -1.36 5.51 3.37
C THR A 165 -2.16 4.35 2.79
N LEU A 166 -1.77 3.85 1.60
CA LEU A 166 -2.45 2.75 0.92
C LEU A 166 -2.46 1.44 1.74
N PHE A 167 -1.40 1.14 2.48
CA PHE A 167 -1.33 -0.08 3.32
C PHE A 167 -2.01 0.04 4.68
N ARG A 168 -2.38 1.26 5.10
CA ARG A 168 -3.06 1.52 6.39
C ARG A 168 -4.53 1.92 6.23
N THR A 169 -5.03 2.05 4.99
CA THR A 169 -6.44 2.36 4.69
C THR A 169 -7.27 1.08 4.70
#